data_AF-A0A380DXP9-F1
#
_entry.id   AF-A0A380DXP9-F1
#
_cell.length_a   1.000
_cell.length_b   1.000
_cell.length_c   1.000
_cell.angle_alpha   90.00
_cell.angle_beta   90.00
_cell.angle_gamma   90.00
#
_symmetry.space_group_name_H-M   'P 1'
#
loop_
_entity.id
_entity.type
_entity.pdbx_description
1 polymer ?
#
loop_
_entity_poly.entity_id
_entity_poly.type
_entity_poly.pdbx_seq_one_letter_code
_entity_poly.pdbx_strand_id
1 'polypeptide(L)'
;MTDKTLQQIDKLICSWLKQIDNVIPQLITEMTTETKRHRFDLVTNVDKQIQQQFQQFLATHFPEHQLLAEEKSNEMITNEINHLWIMDPIDGTANLVKQQEDYCIILAYFYEGKPMLSYVYDYPHKKLYKAIRGEGAFCNGIKMEEPHR
;
A
#
# COMPACT_ATOMS: atom_id res chain seq x y z
N MET A 1 7.26 20.23 1.59
CA MET A 1 6.68 19.62 0.38
C MET A 1 5.47 20.44 -0.07
N THR A 2 5.31 20.69 -1.38
CA THR A 2 4.21 21.51 -1.92
C THR A 2 3.02 20.66 -2.35
N ASP A 3 1.82 21.24 -2.40
CA ASP A 3 0.60 20.56 -2.90
C ASP A 3 0.80 20.00 -4.31
N LYS A 4 1.48 20.74 -5.18
CA LYS A 4 1.81 20.29 -6.55
C LYS A 4 2.65 19.02 -6.55
N THR A 5 3.62 18.90 -5.64
CA THR A 5 4.45 17.70 -5.49
C THR A 5 3.61 16.52 -4.98
N LEU A 6 2.74 16.75 -3.99
CA LEU A 6 1.83 15.71 -3.47
C LEU A 6 0.92 15.15 -4.57
N GLN A 7 0.35 16.02 -5.40
CA GLN A 7 -0.49 15.60 -6.53
C GLN A 7 0.28 14.81 -7.60
N GLN A 8 1.55 15.12 -7.83
CA GLN A 8 2.39 14.37 -8.77
C GLN A 8 2.67 12.96 -8.24
N ILE A 9 3.03 12.84 -6.96
CA ILE A 9 3.23 11.54 -6.31
C ILE A 9 1.92 10.76 -6.30
N ASP A 10 0.80 11.37 -5.90
CA ASP A 10 -0.53 10.74 -5.88
C ASP A 10 -0.93 10.18 -7.26
N LYS A 11 -0.70 10.94 -8.34
CA LYS A 11 -0.97 10.44 -9.70
C LYS A 11 -0.16 9.20 -10.04
N LEU A 12 1.12 9.17 -9.69
CA LEU A 12 1.98 8.02 -9.93
C LEU A 12 1.53 6.81 -9.10
N ILE A 13 1.18 7.00 -7.83
CA ILE A 13 0.68 5.92 -6.96
C ILE A 13 -0.67 5.39 -7.46
N CYS A 14 -1.61 6.26 -7.81
CA CYS A 14 -2.90 5.86 -8.40
C CYS A 14 -2.69 5.08 -9.70
N SER A 15 -1.71 5.45 -10.52
CA SER A 15 -1.38 4.71 -11.74
C SER A 15 -0.78 3.34 -11.43
N TRP A 16 0.10 3.25 -10.43
CA TRP A 16 0.68 1.98 -9.99
C TRP A 16 -0.39 1.04 -9.41
N LEU A 17 -1.30 1.54 -8.57
CA LEU A 17 -2.42 0.77 -8.02
C LEU A 17 -3.36 0.24 -9.12
N LYS A 18 -3.61 1.03 -10.17
CA LYS A 18 -4.34 0.55 -11.37
C LYS A 18 -3.59 -0.51 -12.14
N GLN A 19 -2.26 -0.45 -12.19
CA GLN A 19 -1.46 -1.49 -12.84
C GLN A 19 -1.57 -2.82 -12.08
N ILE A 20 -1.59 -2.76 -10.74
CA ILE A 20 -1.77 -3.91 -9.85
C ILE A 20 -3.08 -4.66 -10.11
N ASP A 21 -4.12 -4.01 -10.65
CA ASP A 21 -5.36 -4.67 -11.09
C ASP A 21 -5.13 -5.78 -12.12
N ASN A 22 -4.10 -5.67 -12.95
CA ASN A 22 -3.76 -6.68 -13.96
C ASN A 22 -2.85 -7.78 -13.41
N VAL A 23 -2.22 -7.55 -12.26
CA VAL A 23 -1.22 -8.45 -11.65
C VAL A 23 -1.90 -9.40 -10.66
N ILE A 24 -2.70 -8.86 -9.73
CA ILE A 24 -3.31 -9.65 -8.64
C ILE A 24 -4.11 -10.87 -9.12
N PRO A 25 -4.93 -10.82 -10.19
CA PRO A 25 -5.68 -11.99 -10.62
C PRO A 25 -4.78 -13.17 -11.01
N GLN A 26 -3.63 -12.88 -11.63
CA GLN A 26 -2.64 -13.89 -12.00
C GLN A 26 -1.97 -14.47 -10.74
N LEU A 27 -1.59 -13.60 -9.81
CA LEU A 27 -0.99 -14.02 -8.53
C LEU A 27 -1.92 -14.89 -7.69
N ILE A 28 -3.22 -14.56 -7.65
CA ILE A 28 -4.23 -15.34 -6.93
C ILE A 28 -4.43 -16.72 -7.59
N THR A 29 -4.39 -16.79 -8.92
CA THR A 29 -4.53 -18.07 -9.64
C THR A 29 -3.38 -19.03 -9.31
N GLU A 30 -2.18 -18.49 -9.13
CA GLU A 30 -0.96 -19.24 -8.80
C GLU A 30 -0.63 -19.16 -7.29
N MET A 31 -1.63 -18.85 -6.45
CA MET A 31 -1.39 -18.52 -5.06
C MET A 31 -0.80 -19.71 -4.29
N THR A 32 0.34 -19.48 -3.66
CA THR A 32 0.96 -20.38 -2.70
C THR A 32 0.91 -19.76 -1.31
N THR A 33 0.64 -20.58 -0.30
CA THR A 33 0.53 -20.13 1.09
C THR A 33 1.64 -20.72 1.94
N GLU A 34 2.32 -19.88 2.70
CA GLU A 34 3.28 -20.25 3.72
C GLU A 34 2.80 -19.76 5.09
N THR A 35 3.36 -20.30 6.16
CA THR A 35 3.13 -19.82 7.53
C THR A 35 4.38 -19.14 8.06
N LYS A 36 4.24 -17.96 8.67
CA LYS A 36 5.34 -17.25 9.35
C LYS A 36 5.51 -17.79 10.76
N ARG A 37 5.07 -17.06 11.80
CA ARG A 37 5.37 -17.38 13.21
C ARG A 37 4.52 -18.52 13.77
N HIS A 38 3.29 -18.65 13.30
CA HIS A 38 2.36 -19.70 13.74
C HIS A 38 1.36 -20.06 12.65
N ARG A 39 0.60 -21.15 12.83
CA ARG A 39 -0.36 -21.69 11.85
C ARG A 39 -1.45 -20.73 11.35
N PHE A 40 -1.70 -19.63 12.06
CA PHE A 40 -2.66 -18.59 11.68
C PHE A 40 -2.01 -17.33 11.07
N ASP A 41 -0.68 -17.29 11.05
CA ASP A 41 0.11 -16.17 10.52
C ASP A 41 0.52 -16.58 9.12
N LEU A 42 -0.35 -16.26 8.15
CA LEU A 42 -0.24 -16.70 6.77
C LEU A 42 0.44 -15.61 5.95
N VAL A 43 1.26 -16.04 5.00
CA VAL A 43 1.82 -15.19 3.95
C VAL A 43 1.65 -15.91 2.62
N THR A 44 1.42 -15.16 1.56
CA THR A 44 1.33 -15.71 0.22
C THR A 44 2.42 -15.17 -0.69
N ASN A 45 2.62 -15.82 -1.83
CA ASN A 45 3.40 -15.25 -2.92
C ASN A 45 2.85 -13.89 -3.41
N VAL A 46 1.55 -13.63 -3.21
CA VAL A 46 0.91 -12.36 -3.56
C VAL A 46 1.51 -11.22 -2.75
N ASP A 47 1.62 -11.37 -1.42
CA ASP A 47 2.22 -10.39 -0.50
C ASP A 47 3.64 -9.99 -0.95
N LYS A 48 4.49 -11.01 -1.14
CA LYS A 48 5.90 -10.84 -1.51
C LYS A 48 6.05 -10.14 -2.87
N GLN A 49 5.24 -10.52 -3.86
CA GLN A 49 5.33 -9.96 -5.21
C GLN A 49 4.83 -8.51 -5.28
N ILE A 50 3.71 -8.17 -4.63
CA ILE A 50 3.22 -6.78 -4.59
C ILE A 50 4.25 -5.88 -3.91
N GLN A 51 4.82 -6.31 -2.78
CA GLN A 51 5.86 -5.54 -2.09
C GLN A 51 7.10 -5.34 -2.96
N GLN A 52 7.58 -6.40 -3.64
CA GLN A 52 8.74 -6.31 -4.51
C GLN A 52 8.49 -5.36 -5.69
N GLN A 53 7.30 -5.41 -6.31
CA GLN A 53 6.94 -4.49 -7.38
C GLN A 53 6.88 -3.03 -6.90
N PHE A 54 6.37 -2.79 -5.69
CA PHE A 54 6.36 -1.45 -5.12
C PHE A 54 7.79 -0.95 -4.81
N GLN A 55 8.66 -1.82 -4.30
CA GLN A 55 10.06 -1.48 -4.07
C GLN A 55 10.78 -1.13 -5.37
N GLN A 56 10.53 -1.86 -6.46
CA GLN A 56 11.08 -1.54 -7.78
C GLN A 56 10.52 -0.22 -8.33
N PHE A 57 9.22 0.04 -8.12
CA PHE A 57 8.59 1.30 -8.46
C PHE A 57 9.24 2.48 -7.72
N LEU A 58 9.47 2.36 -6.41
CA LEU A 58 10.19 3.38 -5.63
C LEU A 58 11.62 3.56 -6.16
N ALA A 59 12.38 2.49 -6.40
CA ALA A 59 13.73 2.59 -6.94
C ALA A 59 13.80 3.32 -8.29
N THR A 60 12.74 3.23 -9.10
CA THR A 60 12.67 3.85 -10.43
C THR A 60 12.23 5.31 -10.38
N HIS A 61 11.22 5.63 -9.57
CA HIS A 61 10.60 6.96 -9.55
C HIS A 61 11.06 7.85 -8.40
N PHE A 62 11.47 7.24 -7.29
CA PHE A 62 11.84 7.91 -6.05
C PHE A 62 13.06 7.26 -5.36
N PRO A 63 14.27 7.33 -5.96
CA PRO A 63 15.45 6.60 -5.47
C PRO A 63 15.85 6.89 -4.01
N GLU A 64 15.49 8.06 -3.48
CA GLU A 64 15.78 8.47 -2.10
C GLU A 64 14.71 8.01 -1.10
N HIS A 65 13.59 7.46 -1.57
CA HIS A 65 12.51 7.01 -0.70
C HIS A 65 12.81 5.61 -0.17
N GLN A 66 12.57 5.42 1.13
CA GLN A 66 12.72 4.13 1.79
C GLN A 66 11.35 3.48 2.04
N LEU A 67 11.37 2.16 2.22
CA LEU A 67 10.18 1.34 2.43
C LEU A 67 10.32 0.53 3.72
N LEU A 68 9.38 0.75 4.65
CA LEU A 68 9.06 -0.13 5.77
C LEU A 68 7.89 -1.02 5.34
N ALA A 69 8.09 -2.33 5.27
CA ALA A 69 7.02 -3.25 4.84
C ALA A 69 7.11 -4.61 5.53
N GLU A 70 5.99 -5.33 5.57
CA GLU A 70 5.84 -6.54 6.39
C GLU A 70 6.78 -7.69 5.97
N GLU A 71 6.99 -7.88 4.66
CA GLU A 71 7.73 -9.03 4.10
C GLU A 71 9.22 -8.78 3.90
N LYS A 72 9.79 -7.75 4.55
CA LYS A 72 11.24 -7.45 4.47
C LYS A 72 11.84 -7.15 5.84
N SER A 73 13.16 -7.29 5.91
CA SER A 73 13.90 -6.73 7.05
C SER A 73 13.81 -5.20 7.02
N ASN A 74 13.54 -4.65 8.19
CA ASN A 74 13.35 -3.22 8.42
C ASN A 74 14.42 -2.65 9.38
N GLU A 75 15.51 -3.38 9.62
CA GLU A 75 16.55 -3.01 10.60
C GLU A 75 17.23 -1.67 10.30
N MET A 76 17.30 -1.29 9.02
CA MET A 76 17.90 -0.03 8.57
C MET A 76 16.94 1.16 8.64
N ILE A 77 15.67 0.95 9.00
CA ILE A 77 14.66 2.02 9.08
C ILE A 77 14.83 2.77 10.41
N THR A 78 15.15 4.06 10.33
CA THR A 78 15.31 4.94 11.49
C THR A 78 14.37 6.15 11.40
N ASN A 79 14.21 6.86 12.52
CA ASN A 79 13.43 8.11 12.57
C ASN A 79 14.08 9.27 11.81
N GLU A 80 15.33 9.13 11.37
CA GLU A 80 16.06 10.14 10.59
C GLU A 80 15.75 10.09 9.10
N ILE A 81 14.95 9.11 8.66
CA ILE A 81 14.54 8.97 7.26
C ILE A 81 13.55 10.07 6.91
N ASN A 82 13.94 10.93 5.98
CA ASN A 82 13.09 12.01 5.50
C ASN A 82 11.94 11.51 4.63
N HIS A 83 12.16 10.50 3.79
CA HIS A 83 11.17 9.99 2.84
C HIS A 83 10.87 8.53 3.13
N LEU A 84 9.76 8.27 3.82
CA LEU A 84 9.41 6.92 4.27
C LEU A 84 8.04 6.51 3.74
N TRP A 85 8.00 5.35 3.08
CA TRP A 85 6.76 4.62 2.80
C TRP A 85 6.60 3.51 3.81
N ILE A 86 5.37 3.36 4.31
CA ILE A 86 4.94 2.21 5.08
C ILE A 86 3.93 1.46 4.21
N MET A 87 4.09 0.14 4.13
CA MET A 87 3.27 -0.70 3.27
C MET A 87 2.84 -1.98 3.97
N ASP A 88 1.57 -2.30 3.83
CA ASP A 88 1.05 -3.66 3.96
C ASP A 88 0.59 -4.12 2.57
N PRO A 89 1.28 -5.07 1.93
CA PRO A 89 0.94 -5.51 0.59
C PRO A 89 -0.44 -6.19 0.51
N ILE A 90 -0.84 -6.91 1.55
CA ILE A 90 -2.18 -7.50 1.73
C ILE A 90 -2.51 -7.52 3.23
N ASP A 91 -3.23 -6.50 3.68
CA ASP A 91 -3.89 -6.55 4.99
C ASP A 91 -5.12 -7.46 4.87
N GLY A 92 -5.23 -8.42 5.79
CA GLY A 92 -6.25 -9.46 5.75
C GLY A 92 -5.84 -10.71 4.96
N THR A 93 -4.58 -11.15 5.03
CA THR A 93 -4.08 -12.36 4.34
C THR A 93 -4.93 -13.61 4.62
N ALA A 94 -5.48 -13.74 5.84
CA ALA A 94 -6.40 -14.83 6.16
C ALA A 94 -7.69 -14.78 5.33
N ASN A 95 -8.25 -13.59 5.09
CA ASN A 95 -9.42 -13.39 4.25
C ASN A 95 -9.07 -13.62 2.77
N LEU A 96 -7.92 -13.14 2.29
CA LEU A 96 -7.43 -13.48 0.95
C LEU A 96 -7.38 -15.01 0.73
N VAL A 97 -6.79 -15.75 1.67
CA VAL A 97 -6.63 -17.21 1.56
C VAL A 97 -7.95 -17.97 1.67
N LYS A 98 -8.88 -17.52 2.52
CA LYS A 98 -10.13 -18.27 2.81
C LYS A 98 -11.33 -17.83 2.01
N GLN A 99 -11.40 -16.56 1.65
CA GLN A 99 -12.58 -15.91 1.10
C GLN A 99 -12.31 -15.27 -0.27
N GLN A 100 -11.04 -14.97 -0.59
CA GLN A 100 -10.68 -14.19 -1.78
C GLN A 100 -11.42 -12.83 -1.83
N GLU A 101 -11.84 -12.34 -0.68
CA GLU A 101 -12.61 -11.12 -0.45
C GLU A 101 -12.15 -10.51 0.89
N ASP A 102 -12.58 -9.29 1.21
CA ASP A 102 -12.29 -8.62 2.49
C ASP A 102 -10.79 -8.51 2.84
N TYR A 103 -9.98 -8.17 1.85
CA TYR A 103 -8.57 -7.81 2.00
C TYR A 103 -8.26 -6.48 1.30
N CYS A 104 -7.20 -5.80 1.70
CA CYS A 104 -6.83 -4.52 1.12
C CYS A 104 -5.31 -4.32 1.02
N ILE A 105 -4.90 -3.33 0.23
CA ILE A 105 -3.51 -2.86 0.17
C ILE A 105 -3.41 -1.56 0.97
N ILE A 106 -2.45 -1.47 1.89
CA ILE A 106 -2.22 -0.26 2.68
C ILE A 106 -0.90 0.38 2.24
N LEU A 107 -0.94 1.68 1.94
CA LEU A 107 0.25 2.49 1.69
C LEU A 107 0.14 3.81 2.43
N ALA A 108 1.22 4.22 3.09
CA ALA A 108 1.30 5.52 3.72
C ALA A 108 2.67 6.16 3.47
N TYR A 109 2.67 7.43 3.11
CA TYR A 109 3.88 8.20 2.87
C TYR A 109 4.07 9.26 3.95
N PHE A 110 5.26 9.27 4.53
CA PHE A 110 5.71 10.22 5.54
C PHE A 110 6.87 11.03 4.98
N TYR A 111 6.80 12.34 5.21
CA TYR A 111 7.90 13.26 4.96
C TYR A 111 8.31 13.93 6.27
N GLU A 112 9.56 13.72 6.68
CA GLU A 112 10.10 14.16 7.98
C GLU A 112 9.19 13.73 9.16
N GLY A 113 8.77 12.46 9.14
CA GLY A 113 7.89 11.87 10.16
C GLY A 113 6.43 12.35 10.13
N LYS A 114 6.04 13.25 9.21
CA LYS A 114 4.67 13.74 9.09
C LYS A 114 3.92 13.00 7.99
N PRO A 115 2.67 12.52 8.23
CA PRO A 115 1.90 11.82 7.20
C PRO A 115 1.48 12.79 6.08
N MET A 116 1.73 12.42 4.84
CA MET A 116 1.53 13.27 3.65
C MET A 116 0.49 12.69 2.70
N LEU A 117 0.60 11.39 2.40
CA LEU A 117 -0.33 10.64 1.55
C LEU A 117 -0.67 9.33 2.26
N SER A 118 -1.90 8.84 2.08
CA SER A 118 -2.33 7.54 2.60
C SER A 118 -3.31 6.90 1.64
N TYR A 119 -3.26 5.57 1.54
CA TYR A 119 -4.07 4.77 0.64
C TYR A 119 -4.48 3.50 1.36
N VAL A 120 -5.77 3.19 1.27
CA VAL A 120 -6.33 1.87 1.55
C VAL A 120 -7.06 1.46 0.30
N TYR A 121 -6.54 0.46 -0.40
CA TYR A 121 -7.16 -0.06 -1.61
C TYR A 121 -7.90 -1.35 -1.28
N ASP A 122 -9.21 -1.21 -1.07
CA ASP A 122 -10.13 -2.35 -1.03
C ASP A 122 -10.24 -2.91 -2.45
N TYR A 123 -9.39 -3.90 -2.71
CA TYR A 123 -9.17 -4.46 -4.03
C TYR A 123 -10.39 -5.22 -4.56
N PRO A 124 -11.04 -6.12 -3.77
CA PRO A 124 -12.22 -6.85 -4.24
C PRO A 124 -13.35 -5.92 -4.69
N HIS A 125 -13.59 -4.84 -3.95
CA HIS A 125 -14.67 -3.90 -4.25
C HIS A 125 -14.26 -2.73 -5.14
N LYS A 126 -12.99 -2.67 -5.58
CA LYS A 126 -12.45 -1.58 -6.40
C LYS A 126 -12.69 -0.20 -5.78
N LYS A 127 -12.50 -0.10 -4.47
CA LYS A 127 -12.63 1.15 -3.71
C LYS A 127 -11.26 1.61 -3.24
N LEU A 128 -10.76 2.66 -3.87
CA LEU A 128 -9.56 3.34 -3.44
C LEU A 128 -9.94 4.45 -2.47
N TYR A 129 -9.69 4.20 -1.19
CA TYR A 129 -9.67 5.23 -0.17
C TYR A 129 -8.29 5.87 -0.19
N LYS A 130 -8.24 7.20 -0.27
CA LYS A 130 -6.98 7.93 -0.21
C LYS A 130 -7.12 9.23 0.57
N ALA A 131 -6.04 9.65 1.20
CA ALA A 131 -5.94 10.93 1.88
C ALA A 131 -4.71 11.68 1.41
N ILE A 132 -4.87 12.97 1.17
CA ILE A 132 -3.82 13.89 0.74
C ILE A 132 -3.81 15.07 1.70
N ARG A 133 -2.68 15.29 2.39
CA ARG A 133 -2.52 16.43 3.29
C ARG A 133 -2.79 17.72 2.52
N GLY A 134 -3.67 18.56 3.05
CA GLY A 134 -4.07 19.83 2.43
C GLY A 134 -5.30 19.74 1.52
N GLU A 135 -5.69 18.55 1.06
CA GLU A 135 -6.86 18.38 0.17
C GLU A 135 -8.02 17.63 0.83
N GLY A 136 -7.72 16.63 1.68
CA GLY A 136 -8.72 15.84 2.40
C GLY A 136 -8.62 14.34 2.13
N ALA A 137 -9.68 13.61 2.47
CA ALA A 137 -9.84 12.19 2.22
C ALA A 137 -10.90 11.94 1.15
N PHE A 138 -10.75 10.86 0.40
CA PHE A 138 -11.58 10.54 -0.76
C PHE A 138 -11.78 9.03 -0.88
N CYS A 139 -12.95 8.63 -1.37
CA CYS A 139 -13.22 7.27 -1.87
C CYS A 139 -13.58 7.37 -3.35
N ASN A 140 -12.77 6.75 -4.22
CA ASN A 140 -12.95 6.80 -5.69
C ASN A 140 -13.15 8.23 -6.24
N GLY A 141 -12.43 9.20 -5.66
CA GLY A 141 -12.47 10.61 -6.06
C GLY A 141 -13.60 11.44 -5.44
N ILE A 142 -14.54 10.80 -4.72
CA ILE A 142 -15.58 11.51 -3.96
C ILE A 142 -15.02 11.86 -2.58
N LYS A 143 -15.09 13.14 -2.19
CA LYS A 143 -14.57 13.61 -0.91
C LYS A 143 -15.35 13.01 0.25
N MET A 144 -14.63 12.59 1.28
CA MET A 144 -15.17 12.07 2.54
C MET A 144 -15.27 13.21 3.54
N GLU A 145 -16.37 13.25 4.27
CA GLU A 145 -16.62 14.22 5.33
C GLU A 145 -16.51 13.56 6.71
N GLU A 146 -16.44 14.37 7.75
CA GLU A 146 -16.45 13.88 9.12
C GLU A 146 -17.74 13.07 9.38
N PRO A 147 -17.64 11.83 9.89
CA PRO A 147 -18.82 11.03 10.16
C PRO A 147 -19.63 11.65 11.29
N HIS A 148 -20.95 11.67 11.15
CA HIS A 148 -21.84 12.02 12.26
C HIS A 148 -21.72 10.97 13.37
N ARG A 149 -21.42 11.43 14.59
CA ARG A 149 -21.37 10.57 15.79
C ARG A 149 -22.76 10.19 16.27
#